data_AF-A0A8B7T1P3-F1
#
_entry.id   AF-A0A8B7T1P3-F1
#
_cell.length_a   1.000
_cell.length_b   1.000
_cell.length_c   1.000
_cell.angle_alpha   90.00
_cell.angle_beta   90.00
_cell.angle_gamma   90.00
#
_symmetry.space_group_name_H-M   'P 1'
#
loop_
_entity.id
_entity.type
_entity.pdbx_description
1 polymer ?
#
loop_
_entity_poly.entity_id
_entity_poly.type
_entity_poly.pdbx_seq_one_letter_code
_entity_poly.pdbx_strand_id
1 'polypeptide(L)'
;MWVQRCCILKDGCLYFYTSIRSTQASGGLYLQGYRVNEQTLSFKQSVIELKPPSEEFKSFYFCAENKRENERWITALKMSIKKWLPLHQAIQDFMN
;
A
#
# COMPACT_ATOMS: atom_id res chain seq x y z
N MET A 1 -0.84 -7.28 -17.48
CA MET A 1 -2.28 -6.94 -17.53
C MET A 1 -2.74 -6.57 -16.13
N TRP A 2 -3.56 -5.52 -15.98
CA TRP A 2 -4.11 -5.08 -14.70
C TRP A 2 -5.33 -5.91 -14.30
N VAL A 3 -5.53 -6.16 -13.00
CA VAL A 3 -6.68 -6.89 -12.46
C VAL A 3 -7.41 -6.01 -11.46
N GLN A 4 -8.72 -5.84 -11.63
CA GLN A 4 -9.54 -5.09 -10.68
C GLN A 4 -9.79 -5.93 -9.42
N ARG A 5 -9.61 -5.32 -8.25
CA ARG A 5 -9.86 -5.91 -6.93
C ARG A 5 -10.53 -4.88 -6.04
N CYS A 6 -11.35 -5.35 -5.11
CA CYS A 6 -11.76 -4.55 -3.97
C CYS A 6 -10.66 -4.66 -2.90
N CYS A 7 -10.04 -3.55 -2.54
CA CYS A 7 -8.95 -3.51 -1.56
C CYS A 7 -9.46 -2.97 -0.22
N ILE A 8 -9.03 -3.59 0.88
CA ILE A 8 -9.28 -3.11 2.24
C ILE A 8 -7.94 -2.91 2.93
N LEU A 9 -7.66 -1.69 3.39
CA LEU A 9 -6.50 -1.38 4.22
C LEU A 9 -6.90 -1.43 5.69
N LYS A 10 -6.23 -2.26 6.48
CA LYS A 10 -6.45 -2.37 7.92
C LYS A 10 -5.14 -2.73 8.61
N ASP A 11 -4.77 -1.95 9.63
CA ASP A 11 -3.66 -2.25 10.55
C ASP A 11 -2.33 -2.59 9.85
N GLY A 12 -1.94 -1.82 8.83
CA GLY A 12 -0.70 -2.05 8.07
C GLY A 12 -0.77 -3.22 7.10
N CYS A 13 -1.95 -3.78 6.87
CA CYS A 13 -2.17 -4.88 5.93
C CYS A 13 -3.16 -4.45 4.84
N LEU A 14 -2.87 -4.82 3.59
CA LEU A 14 -3.75 -4.60 2.45
C LEU A 14 -4.37 -5.93 2.01
N TYR A 15 -5.69 -6.06 2.09
CA TYR A 15 -6.42 -7.28 1.74
C TYR A 15 -7.11 -7.13 0.38
N PHE A 16 -7.09 -8.18 -0.43
CA PHE A 16 -7.67 -8.20 -1.77
C PHE A 16 -8.90 -9.09 -1.85
N TYR A 17 -9.99 -8.54 -2.33
CA TYR A 17 -11.24 -9.24 -2.56
C TYR A 17 -11.59 -9.20 -4.05
N THR A 18 -12.21 -10.28 -4.55
CA THR A 18 -12.73 -10.35 -5.92
C THR A 18 -13.85 -9.33 -6.17
N SER A 19 -14.61 -8.97 -5.14
CA SER A 19 -15.69 -7.97 -5.22
C SER A 19 -16.04 -7.44 -3.82
N ILE A 20 -16.82 -6.37 -3.75
CA ILE A 20 -17.35 -5.80 -2.48
C ILE A 20 -18.26 -6.77 -1.71
N ARG A 21 -18.79 -7.81 -2.36
CA ARG A 21 -19.69 -8.81 -1.74
C ARG A 21 -18.94 -10.06 -1.27
N SER A 22 -17.63 -10.12 -1.52
CA SER A 22 -16.81 -11.29 -1.16
C SER A 22 -16.62 -11.34 0.35
N THR A 23 -16.90 -12.48 0.97
CA THR A 23 -16.76 -12.68 2.43
C THR A 23 -15.37 -13.15 2.84
N GLN A 24 -14.54 -13.54 1.88
CA GLN A 24 -13.17 -14.00 2.10
C GLN A 24 -12.20 -13.24 1.20
N ALA A 25 -11.02 -12.95 1.75
CA ALA A 25 -9.94 -12.34 1.00
C ALA A 25 -9.30 -13.37 0.06
N SER A 26 -9.09 -12.98 -1.19
CA SER A 26 -8.30 -13.75 -2.16
C SER A 26 -6.79 -13.68 -1.90
N GLY A 27 -6.36 -12.76 -1.05
CA GLY A 27 -4.97 -12.60 -0.63
C GLY A 27 -4.78 -11.30 0.17
N GLY A 28 -3.54 -11.03 0.57
CA GLY A 28 -3.18 -9.77 1.20
C GLY A 28 -1.68 -9.54 1.27
N LEU A 29 -1.29 -8.33 1.66
CA LEU A 29 0.08 -7.87 1.82
C LEU A 29 0.30 -7.28 3.22
N TYR A 30 1.38 -7.68 3.85
CA TYR A 30 1.95 -6.98 5.00
C TYR A 30 2.81 -5.82 4.49
N LEU A 31 2.51 -4.60 4.95
CA LEU A 31 3.10 -3.37 4.41
C LEU A 31 4.26 -2.84 5.26
N GLN A 32 4.61 -3.52 6.35
CA GLN A 32 5.69 -3.10 7.24
C GLN A 32 7.01 -2.95 6.46
N GLY A 33 7.62 -1.78 6.55
CA GLY A 33 8.85 -1.45 5.84
C GLY A 33 8.70 -1.10 4.35
N TYR A 34 7.52 -1.27 3.75
CA TYR A 34 7.28 -0.84 2.38
C TYR A 34 7.25 0.70 2.27
N ARG A 35 7.74 1.22 1.15
CA ARG A 35 7.65 2.64 0.77
C ARG A 35 6.55 2.83 -0.26
N VAL A 36 5.79 3.91 -0.12
CA VAL A 36 4.71 4.28 -1.05
C VAL A 36 5.19 5.41 -1.94
N ASN A 37 5.39 5.11 -3.22
CA ASN A 37 5.77 6.09 -4.24
C ASN A 37 4.61 6.33 -5.21
N GLU A 38 4.49 7.56 -5.69
CA GLU A 38 3.62 7.87 -6.83
C GLU A 38 4.49 7.85 -8.09
N GLN A 39 4.01 7.16 -9.13
CA GLN A 39 4.63 7.12 -10.45
C GLN A 39 3.62 7.51 -11.52
N THR A 40 4.10 8.11 -12.61
CA THR A 40 3.27 8.44 -13.77
C THR A 40 3.63 7.48 -14.90
N LEU A 41 2.75 6.51 -15.19
CA LEU A 41 3.00 5.52 -16.24
C LEU A 41 2.67 6.07 -17.65
N SER A 42 1.79 7.07 -17.72
CA SER A 42 1.42 7.84 -18.91
C SER A 42 0.73 9.15 -18.51
N PHE A 43 0.44 10.04 -19.45
CA PHE A 43 -0.20 11.34 -19.20
C PHE A 43 -1.53 11.30 -18.41
N LYS A 44 -2.16 10.13 -18.26
CA LYS A 44 -3.49 10.00 -17.62
C LYS A 44 -3.54 9.04 -16.43
N GLN A 45 -2.50 8.24 -16.18
CA GLN A 45 -2.54 7.19 -15.16
C GLN A 45 -1.45 7.41 -14.12
N SER A 46 -1.85 7.97 -12.98
CA SER A 46 -1.06 7.90 -11.75
C SER A 46 -1.12 6.47 -11.21
N VAL A 47 0.03 5.97 -10.75
CA VAL A 47 0.25 4.61 -10.26
C VAL A 47 0.88 4.71 -8.87
N ILE A 48 0.38 3.90 -7.95
CA ILE A 48 0.97 3.67 -6.63
C ILE A 48 1.97 2.54 -6.76
N GLU A 49 3.22 2.80 -6.42
CA GLU A 49 4.20 1.76 -6.19
C GLU A 49 4.36 1.51 -4.69
N LEU A 50 4.20 0.25 -4.29
CA LEU A 50 4.65 -0.26 -3.01
C LEU A 50 6.01 -0.91 -3.22
N LYS A 51 7.08 -0.19 -2.88
CA LYS A 51 8.46 -0.66 -2.98
C LYS A 51 8.90 -1.32 -1.67
N PRO A 52 9.41 -2.55 -1.70
CA PRO A 52 9.85 -3.25 -0.49
C PRO A 52 11.13 -2.65 0.11
N PRO A 53 11.45 -3.00 1.36
CA PRO A 53 12.70 -2.59 2.01
C PRO A 53 13.94 -3.37 1.52
N SER A 54 13.77 -4.54 0.90
CA SER A 54 14.83 -5.37 0.30
C SER A 54 14.39 -5.87 -1.07
N GLU A 55 15.35 -6.07 -1.98
CA GLU A 55 15.13 -6.57 -3.35
C GLU A 55 14.67 -8.04 -3.39
N GLU A 56 14.83 -8.78 -2.29
CA GLU A 56 14.30 -10.13 -2.14
C GLU A 56 12.76 -10.19 -2.14
N PHE A 57 12.12 -9.07 -1.82
CA PHE A 57 10.67 -8.95 -1.83
C PHE A 57 10.18 -8.30 -3.11
N LYS A 58 8.90 -8.50 -3.39
CA LYS A 58 8.27 -8.02 -4.62
C LYS A 58 7.75 -6.59 -4.46
N SER A 59 7.97 -5.76 -5.49
CA SER A 59 7.25 -4.50 -5.68
C SER A 59 5.83 -4.75 -6.19
N PHE A 60 4.87 -4.00 -5.66
CA PHE A 60 3.48 -4.07 -6.11
C PHE A 60 3.05 -2.72 -6.68
N TYR A 61 2.25 -2.77 -7.74
CA TYR A 61 1.76 -1.60 -8.44
C TYR A 61 0.23 -1.59 -8.38
N PHE A 62 -0.35 -0.44 -8.07
CA PHE A 62 -1.79 -0.23 -8.01
C PHE A 62 -2.18 1.04 -8.75
N CYS A 63 -3.44 1.13 -9.18
CA CYS A 63 -4.04 2.37 -9.60
C CYS A 63 -5.49 2.38 -9.09
N ALA A 64 -5.96 3.54 -8.65
CA ALA A 64 -7.36 3.74 -8.33
C ALA A 64 -8.15 4.14 -9.58
N GLU A 65 -9.48 4.18 -9.45
CA GLU A 65 -10.40 4.53 -10.55
C GLU A 65 -10.16 5.93 -11.13
N ASN A 66 -9.61 6.85 -10.32
CA ASN A 66 -9.27 8.20 -10.73
C ASN A 66 -8.14 8.77 -9.86
N LYS A 67 -7.62 9.94 -10.26
CA LYS A 67 -6.50 10.62 -9.58
C LYS A 67 -6.79 10.93 -8.11
N ARG A 68 -8.01 11.38 -7.78
CA ARG A 68 -8.39 11.74 -6.41
C ARG A 68 -8.38 10.53 -5.49
N GLU A 69 -8.97 9.42 -5.94
CA GLU A 69 -8.92 8.17 -5.17
C GLU A 69 -7.49 7.65 -5.03
N ASN A 70 -6.66 7.85 -6.05
CA ASN A 70 -5.25 7.47 -5.98
C ASN A 70 -4.50 8.25 -4.87
N GLU A 71 -4.68 9.57 -4.82
CA GLU A 71 -4.13 10.43 -3.76
C GLU A 71 -4.63 10.01 -2.36
N ARG A 72 -5.91 9.66 -2.24
CA ARG A 72 -6.49 9.12 -0.98
C ARG A 72 -5.82 7.82 -0.56
N TRP A 73 -5.64 6.88 -1.49
CA TRP A 73 -4.96 5.61 -1.25
C TRP A 73 -3.50 5.79 -0.85
N ILE A 74 -2.75 6.64 -1.57
CA ILE A 74 -1.35 6.96 -1.23
C ILE A 74 -1.26 7.49 0.20
N THR A 75 -2.14 8.43 0.56
CA THR A 75 -2.16 9.02 1.89
C THR A 75 -2.48 7.97 2.96
N ALA A 76 -3.53 7.17 2.75
CA ALA A 76 -3.93 6.13 3.69
C ALA A 76 -2.84 5.05 3.88
N LEU A 77 -2.21 4.60 2.80
CA LEU A 77 -1.12 3.63 2.84
C LEU A 77 0.07 4.18 3.64
N LYS A 78 0.52 5.41 3.36
CA LYS A 78 1.61 6.06 4.10
C LYS A 78 1.29 6.16 5.60
N MET A 79 0.09 6.61 5.95
CA MET A 79 -0.34 6.70 7.35
C MET A 79 -0.37 5.33 8.03
N SER A 80 -0.91 4.31 7.35
CA SER A 80 -1.03 2.98 7.90
C SER A 80 0.34 2.31 8.10
N ILE A 81 1.31 2.55 7.24
CA ILE A 81 2.67 2.00 7.35
C ILE A 81 3.46 2.71 8.44
N LYS A 82 3.34 4.04 8.54
CA LYS A 82 4.09 4.83 9.54
C LYS A 82 3.83 4.40 10.99
N LYS A 83 2.67 3.81 11.28
CA LYS A 83 2.35 3.25 12.60
C LYS A 83 3.24 2.07 12.99
N TRP A 84 3.90 1.43 12.04
CA TRP A 84 4.73 0.25 12.24
C TRP A 84 6.20 0.59 12.02
N LEU A 85 6.79 1.22 13.03
CA LEU A 85 8.20 1.56 13.01
C LEU A 85 9.07 0.33 13.33
N PRO A 86 10.24 0.20 12.69
CA PRO A 86 11.26 -0.72 13.15
C PRO A 86 11.60 -0.45 14.63
N LEU A 87 11.88 -1.51 15.40
CA LEU A 87 12.14 -1.41 16.84
C LEU A 87 13.22 -0.36 17.17
N HIS A 88 14.31 -0.31 16.41
CA HIS A 88 15.38 0.66 16.63
C HIS A 88 14.87 2.10 16.49
N GLN A 89 14.01 2.39 15.50
CA GLN A 89 13.44 3.71 15.31
C GLN A 89 12.47 4.05 16.44
N ALA A 90 11.62 3.11 16.85
CA ALA A 90 10.70 3.31 17.96
C ALA A 90 11.44 3.61 19.28
N ILE A 91 12.57 2.94 19.52
CA ILE A 91 13.43 3.20 20.68
C ILE A 91 14.04 4.62 20.58
N GLN A 92 14.56 5.02 19.42
CA GLN A 92 15.11 6.36 19.23
C GLN A 92 14.05 7.46 19.41
N ASP A 93 12.84 7.27 18.88
CA ASP A 93 11.73 8.21 19.03
C ASP A 93 11.25 8.31 20.49
N PHE A 94 11.40 7.24 21.29
CA PHE A 94 11.05 7.25 22.72
C PHE A 94 12.13 7.91 23.60
N MET A 95 13.40 7.83 23.21
CA MET A 95 14.51 8.40 23.97
C MET A 95 14.71 9.91 23.74
N ASN A 96 14.12 10.47 22.67
CA ASN A 96 14.14 11.90 22.34
C ASN A 96 12.91 12.62 22.91
#